data_AF-A0A066WKK2-F1
#
_entry.id   AF-A0A066WKK2-F1
#
_cell.length_a   1.000
_cell.length_b   1.000
_cell.length_c   1.000
_cell.angle_alpha   90.00
_cell.angle_beta   90.00
_cell.angle_gamma   90.00
#
_symmetry.space_group_name_H-M   'P 1'
#
loop_
_entity.id
_entity.type
_entity.pdbx_description
1 polymer ?
#
loop_
_entity_poly.entity_id
_entity_poly.type
_entity_poly.pdbx_seq_one_letter_code
_entity_poly.pdbx_strand_id
1 'polypeptide(L)'
;MDTIAENIDLLYKKAKEYVDVNIELVKLNTIDKIADVLSSLVSRIVIFMFIVMFILLVNIALSLYLGELFGKDYLGYGVVALIYLLFIIVLKANKDSIIKTPITNLVIAKLLKSKSMSNDSKSKEDGVL
;
A
#
# COMPACT_ATOMS: atom_id res chain seq x y z
N MET A 1 -54.15 0.95 -1.95
CA MET A 1 -52.70 1.12 -2.25
C MET A 1 -51.83 0.51 -1.13
N ASP A 2 -52.42 -0.36 -0.30
CA ASP A 2 -51.93 -0.66 1.05
C ASP A 2 -51.07 -1.93 1.09
N THR A 3 -51.27 -2.85 0.14
CA THR A 3 -50.57 -4.13 0.05
C THR A 3 -49.07 -4.00 -0.26
N ILE A 4 -48.65 -2.98 -1.01
CA ILE A 4 -47.24 -2.80 -1.37
C ILE A 4 -46.47 -2.24 -0.16
N ALA A 5 -47.06 -1.30 0.59
CA ALA A 5 -46.46 -0.76 1.80
C ALA A 5 -46.30 -1.85 2.87
N GLU A 6 -47.33 -2.68 3.08
CA GLU A 6 -47.30 -3.76 4.07
C GLU A 6 -46.22 -4.82 3.75
N ASN A 7 -46.04 -5.15 2.47
CA ASN A 7 -45.00 -6.08 2.03
C ASN A 7 -43.59 -5.48 2.19
N ILE A 8 -43.41 -4.18 1.95
CA ILE A 8 -42.12 -3.50 2.16
C ILE A 8 -41.78 -3.46 3.65
N ASP A 9 -42.75 -3.19 4.53
CA ASP A 9 -42.55 -3.23 5.98
C ASP A 9 -42.20 -4.63 6.48
N LEU A 10 -42.84 -5.68 5.95
CA LEU A 10 -42.52 -7.07 6.29
C LEU A 10 -41.10 -7.47 5.83
N LEU A 11 -40.68 -7.05 4.63
CA LEU A 11 -39.32 -7.28 4.13
C LEU A 11 -38.28 -6.50 4.94
N TYR A 12 -38.55 -5.23 5.27
CA TYR A 12 -37.68 -4.43 6.11
C TYR A 12 -37.54 -5.03 7.51
N LYS A 13 -38.64 -5.51 8.09
CA LYS A 13 -38.64 -6.14 9.43
C LYS A 13 -37.86 -7.45 9.45
N LYS A 14 -38.04 -8.33 8.45
CA LYS A 14 -37.23 -9.55 8.29
C LYS A 14 -35.77 -9.25 8.01
N ALA A 15 -35.47 -8.26 7.17
CA ALA A 15 -34.11 -7.86 6.88
C ALA A 15 -33.43 -7.29 8.13
N LYS A 16 -34.14 -6.47 8.92
CA LYS A 16 -33.65 -5.92 10.18
C LYS A 16 -33.40 -7.02 11.21
N GLU A 17 -34.32 -7.96 11.37
CA GLU A 17 -34.17 -9.10 12.28
C GLU A 17 -33.00 -10.01 11.87
N TYR A 18 -32.81 -10.22 10.55
CA TYR A 18 -31.66 -10.96 10.02
C TYR A 18 -30.34 -10.23 10.24
N VAL A 19 -30.32 -8.91 10.07
CA VAL A 19 -29.14 -8.08 10.29
C VAL A 19 -28.80 -7.97 11.78
N ASP A 20 -29.79 -7.85 12.66
CA ASP A 20 -29.60 -7.75 14.12
C ASP A 20 -29.00 -9.04 14.70
N VAL A 21 -29.45 -10.23 14.25
CA VAL A 21 -28.89 -11.52 14.69
C VAL A 21 -27.45 -11.72 14.21
N ASN A 22 -27.13 -11.29 12.99
CA ASN A 22 -25.77 -11.38 12.48
C ASN A 22 -24.85 -10.31 13.08
N ILE A 23 -25.38 -9.15 13.48
CA ILE A 23 -24.63 -8.05 14.08
C ILE A 23 -23.99 -8.46 15.39
N GLU A 24 -24.64 -9.27 16.23
CA GLU A 24 -24.09 -9.60 17.55
C GLU A 24 -22.84 -10.50 17.44
N LEU A 25 -22.90 -11.50 16.55
CA LEU A 25 -21.78 -12.40 16.27
C LEU A 25 -20.67 -11.72 15.46
N VAL A 26 -21.02 -10.87 14.49
CA VAL A 26 -20.05 -10.08 13.73
C VAL A 26 -19.38 -9.07 14.64
N LYS A 27 -20.12 -8.38 15.52
CA LYS A 27 -19.56 -7.38 16.44
C LYS A 27 -18.48 -7.97 17.34
N LEU A 28 -18.71 -9.13 17.97
CA LEU A 28 -17.68 -9.75 18.82
C LEU A 28 -16.45 -10.17 18.00
N ASN A 29 -16.64 -10.94 16.93
CA ASN A 29 -15.52 -11.41 16.09
C ASN A 29 -14.77 -10.28 15.39
N THR A 30 -15.47 -9.21 15.01
CA THR A 30 -14.89 -8.02 14.40
C THR A 30 -14.12 -7.22 15.43
N ILE A 31 -14.61 -7.05 16.65
CA ILE A 31 -13.87 -6.39 17.73
C ILE A 31 -12.59 -7.17 18.06
N ASP A 32 -12.68 -8.50 18.22
CA ASP A 32 -11.51 -9.33 18.52
C ASP A 32 -10.49 -9.30 17.37
N LYS A 33 -10.92 -9.45 16.11
CA LYS A 33 -10.02 -9.34 14.95
C LYS A 33 -9.40 -7.95 14.82
N ILE A 34 -10.18 -6.90 15.05
CA ILE A 34 -9.69 -5.52 15.02
C ILE A 34 -8.68 -5.32 16.15
N ALA A 35 -8.94 -5.84 17.35
CA ALA A 35 -8.03 -5.78 18.48
C ALA A 35 -6.71 -6.53 18.21
N ASP A 36 -6.75 -7.71 17.60
CA ASP A 36 -5.55 -8.45 17.19
C ASP A 36 -4.74 -7.72 16.11
N VAL A 37 -5.43 -7.16 15.12
CA VAL A 37 -4.80 -6.34 14.08
C VAL A 37 -4.18 -5.08 14.69
N LEU A 38 -4.89 -4.37 15.56
CA LEU A 38 -4.37 -3.21 16.27
C LEU A 38 -3.17 -3.58 17.15
N SER A 39 -3.24 -4.66 17.92
CA SER A 39 -2.12 -5.15 18.75
C SER A 39 -0.87 -5.43 17.91
N SER A 40 -1.03 -6.12 16.79
CA SER A 40 0.09 -6.42 15.89
C SER A 40 0.61 -5.18 15.16
N LEU A 41 -0.27 -4.26 14.76
CA LEU A 41 0.11 -2.98 14.14
C LEU A 41 0.83 -2.07 15.13
N VAL A 42 0.32 -1.89 16.34
CA VAL A 42 0.94 -1.06 17.37
C VAL A 42 2.34 -1.57 17.68
N SER A 43 2.49 -2.88 17.87
CA SER A 43 3.80 -3.51 18.09
C SER A 43 4.78 -3.21 16.95
N ARG A 44 4.31 -3.30 15.70
CA ARG A 44 5.12 -2.98 14.51
C ARG A 44 5.42 -1.48 14.38
N ILE A 45 4.46 -0.62 14.71
CA ILE A 45 4.59 0.85 14.67
C ILE A 45 5.61 1.33 15.69
N VAL A 46 5.62 0.77 16.89
CA VAL A 46 6.61 1.14 17.92
C VAL A 46 8.01 0.87 17.41
N ILE A 47 8.26 -0.32 16.85
CA ILE A 47 9.56 -0.67 16.25
C ILE A 47 9.91 0.27 15.09
N PHE A 48 8.95 0.53 14.20
CA PHE A 48 9.13 1.45 13.09
C PHE A 48 9.44 2.87 13.53
N MET A 49 8.80 3.35 14.61
CA MET A 49 9.01 4.66 15.19
C MET A 49 10.45 4.80 15.70
N PHE A 50 10.99 3.79 16.37
CA PHE A 50 12.41 3.79 16.78
C PHE A 50 13.36 3.80 15.59
N ILE A 51 13.06 3.04 14.54
CA ILE A 51 13.87 3.03 13.30
C ILE A 51 13.89 4.42 12.67
N VAL A 52 12.73 5.06 12.52
CA VAL A 52 12.63 6.41 11.96
C VAL A 52 13.38 7.41 12.84
N MET A 53 13.23 7.32 14.15
CA MET A 53 13.91 8.20 15.10
C MET A 53 15.43 8.05 15.02
N PHE A 54 15.93 6.82 14.92
CA PHE A 54 17.35 6.54 14.72
C PHE A 54 17.88 7.13 13.41
N ILE A 55 17.17 6.91 12.30
CA ILE A 55 17.52 7.46 10.98
C ILE A 55 17.57 9.00 11.01
N LEU A 56 16.62 9.63 11.72
CA LEU A 56 16.55 11.07 11.86
C LEU A 56 17.75 11.60 12.65
N LEU A 57 18.13 10.92 13.73
CA LEU A 57 19.31 11.25 14.51
C LEU A 57 20.59 11.13 13.69
N VAL A 58 20.73 10.05 12.90
CA VAL A 58 21.86 9.86 11.99
C VAL A 58 21.92 10.96 10.93
N ASN A 59 20.79 11.37 10.35
CA ASN A 59 20.74 12.49 9.40
C ASN A 59 21.22 13.79 10.03
N ILE A 60 20.78 14.10 11.25
CA ILE A 60 21.20 15.30 11.98
C ILE A 60 22.70 15.21 12.28
N ALA A 61 23.19 14.06 12.75
CA ALA A 61 24.61 13.86 13.04
C ALA A 61 25.47 14.00 11.78
N LEU A 62 25.03 13.47 10.64
CA LEU A 62 25.70 13.66 9.34
C LEU A 62 25.73 15.14 8.94
N SER A 63 24.60 15.83 9.10
CA SER A 63 24.50 17.26 8.81
C SER A 63 25.43 18.09 9.68
N LEU A 64 25.53 17.77 10.97
CA LEU A 64 26.41 18.46 11.91
C LEU A 64 27.88 18.16 11.61
N TYR A 65 28.23 16.90 11.34
CA TYR A 65 29.59 16.49 10.98
C TYR A 65 30.07 17.17 9.69
N LEU A 66 29.20 17.24 8.67
CA LEU A 66 29.48 18.02 7.47
C LEU A 66 29.58 19.52 7.82
N GLY A 67 28.68 20.07 8.64
CA GLY A 67 28.70 21.48 9.04
C GLY A 67 29.99 21.91 9.76
N GLU A 68 30.52 21.03 10.62
CA GLU A 68 31.76 21.25 11.35
C GLU A 68 32.98 21.26 10.42
N LEU A 69 32.99 20.42 9.39
CA LEU A 69 34.05 20.40 8.35
C LEU A 69 34.11 21.71 7.55
N PHE A 70 32.96 22.37 7.35
CA PHE A 70 32.85 23.67 6.68
C PHE A 70 32.99 24.87 7.64
N GLY A 71 33.20 24.63 8.94
CA GLY A 71 33.45 25.66 9.96
C GLY A 71 32.24 26.52 10.35
N LYS A 72 31.05 26.20 9.83
CA LYS A 72 29.78 26.90 10.10
C LYS A 72 28.61 25.92 9.98
N ASP A 73 27.89 25.70 11.07
CA ASP A 73 26.77 24.74 11.15
C ASP A 73 25.69 24.95 10.07
N TYR A 74 25.45 26.20 9.66
CA TYR A 74 24.50 26.55 8.60
C TYR A 74 24.87 25.95 7.23
N LEU A 75 26.16 25.75 6.94
CA LEU A 75 26.60 25.15 5.68
C LEU A 75 26.35 23.64 5.65
N GLY A 76 26.35 22.96 6.80
CA GLY A 76 26.08 21.52 6.89
C GLY A 76 24.70 21.16 6.34
N TYR A 77 23.68 21.89 6.77
CA TYR A 77 22.31 21.73 6.24
C TYR A 77 22.22 22.07 4.75
N GLY A 78 22.97 23.09 4.29
CA GLY A 78 23.02 23.49 2.88
C GLY A 78 23.63 22.42 1.97
N VAL A 79 24.70 21.76 2.41
CA VAL A 79 25.33 20.66 1.65
C VAL A 79 24.42 19.44 1.61
N VAL A 80 23.77 19.10 2.73
CA VAL A 80 22.78 18.01 2.76
C VAL A 80 21.61 18.30 1.82
N ALA A 81 21.09 19.54 1.79
CA ALA A 81 20.05 19.96 0.85
C ALA A 81 20.50 19.83 -0.62
N LEU A 82 21.75 20.20 -0.93
CA LEU A 82 22.35 20.03 -2.25
C LEU A 82 22.48 18.56 -2.64
N ILE A 83 22.88 17.68 -1.71
CA ILE A 83 22.95 16.24 -1.94
C ILE A 83 21.57 15.67 -2.25
N TYR A 84 20.53 16.03 -1.48
CA TYR A 84 19.16 15.59 -1.74
C TYR A 84 18.65 16.10 -3.10
N LEU A 85 18.97 17.35 -3.45
CA LEU A 85 18.62 17.93 -4.74
C LEU A 85 19.33 17.20 -5.89
N LEU A 86 20.61 16.87 -5.73
CA LEU A 86 21.37 16.07 -6.69
C LEU A 86 20.75 14.67 -6.84
N PHE A 87 20.35 14.03 -5.74
CA PHE A 87 19.66 12.74 -5.76
C PHE A 87 18.35 12.80 -6.57
N ILE A 88 17.55 13.86 -6.40
CA ILE A 88 16.32 14.07 -7.15
C ILE A 88 16.61 14.24 -8.64
N ILE A 89 17.64 15.01 -9.00
CA ILE A 89 18.07 15.19 -10.40
C ILE A 89 18.50 13.85 -11.00
N VAL A 90 19.33 13.08 -10.29
CA VAL A 90 19.79 11.75 -10.72
C VAL A 90 18.62 10.77 -10.86
N LEU A 91 17.66 10.77 -9.94
CA LEU A 91 16.43 9.96 -10.04
C LEU A 91 15.56 10.39 -11.22
N LYS A 92 15.46 11.69 -11.52
CA LYS A 92 14.71 12.19 -12.68
C LYS A 92 15.39 11.84 -13.99
N ALA A 93 16.72 11.92 -14.06
CA ALA A 93 17.48 11.56 -15.25
C ALA A 93 17.42 10.05 -15.53
N ASN A 94 17.53 9.23 -14.48
CA ASN A 94 17.46 7.77 -14.59
C ASN A 94 16.02 7.22 -14.52
N LYS A 95 14.99 8.08 -14.43
CA LYS A 95 13.59 7.68 -14.24
C LYS A 95 13.09 6.81 -15.38
N ASP A 96 13.51 7.12 -16.61
CA ASP A 96 13.18 6.34 -17.80
C ASP A 96 13.83 4.95 -17.79
N SER A 97 15.01 4.78 -17.17
CA SER A 97 15.74 3.50 -17.16
C SER A 97 15.52 2.65 -15.90
N ILE A 98 15.14 3.25 -14.76
CA ILE A 98 14.92 2.54 -13.50
C ILE A 98 13.45 2.16 -13.31
N ILE A 99 12.51 3.01 -13.74
CA ILE A 99 11.08 2.79 -13.48
C ILE A 99 10.37 2.25 -14.73
N LYS A 100 10.62 2.86 -15.89
CA LYS A 100 9.87 2.54 -17.11
C LYS A 100 10.17 1.12 -17.61
N THR A 101 11.43 0.72 -17.62
CA THR A 101 11.91 -0.57 -18.13
C THR A 101 11.36 -1.78 -17.35
N PRO A 102 11.53 -1.90 -16.01
CA PRO A 102 11.04 -3.06 -15.28
C PRO A 102 9.51 -3.10 -15.20
N ILE A 103 8.84 -1.95 -15.05
CA ILE A 103 7.37 -1.90 -15.01
C ILE A 103 6.80 -2.30 -16.37
N THR A 104 7.35 -1.77 -17.47
CA THR A 104 6.90 -2.12 -18.82
C THR A 104 7.15 -3.60 -19.10
N ASN A 105 8.31 -4.15 -18.70
CA ASN A 105 8.60 -5.56 -18.90
C ASN A 105 7.70 -6.48 -18.06
N LEU A 106 7.34 -6.08 -16.83
CA LEU A 106 6.37 -6.80 -15.99
C LEU A 106 4.95 -6.76 -16.56
N VAL A 107 4.51 -5.62 -17.08
CA VAL A 107 3.20 -5.46 -17.72
C VAL A 107 3.15 -6.27 -19.02
N ILE A 108 4.17 -6.17 -19.88
CA ILE A 108 4.28 -6.95 -21.11
C ILE A 108 4.32 -8.44 -20.80
N ALA A 109 5.10 -8.89 -19.80
CA ALA A 109 5.15 -10.30 -19.40
C ALA A 109 3.79 -10.82 -18.90
N LYS A 110 3.06 -10.02 -18.11
CA LYS A 110 1.69 -10.39 -17.66
C LYS A 110 0.71 -10.48 -18.83
N LEU A 111 0.76 -9.54 -19.77
CA LEU A 111 -0.13 -9.52 -20.93
C LEU A 111 0.19 -10.64 -21.93
N LEU A 112 1.47 -10.91 -22.22
CA LEU A 112 1.90 -12.02 -23.06
C LEU A 112 1.56 -13.37 -22.43
N LYS A 113 1.77 -13.54 -21.13
CA LYS A 113 1.40 -14.77 -20.42
C LYS A 113 -0.12 -14.99 -20.41
N SER A 114 -0.91 -13.94 -20.25
CA SER A 114 -2.37 -14.00 -20.39
C SER A 114 -2.80 -14.37 -21.82
N LYS A 115 -2.09 -13.88 -22.84
CA LYS A 115 -2.37 -14.22 -24.24
C LYS A 115 -1.93 -15.64 -24.62
N SER A 116 -0.82 -16.14 -24.08
CA SER A 116 -0.39 -17.52 -24.33
C SER A 116 -1.30 -18.54 -23.61
N MET A 117 -1.80 -18.22 -22.41
CA MET A 117 -2.75 -19.06 -21.68
C MET A 117 -4.13 -19.15 -22.36
N SER A 118 -4.54 -18.12 -23.11
CA SER A 118 -5.80 -18.16 -23.89
C SER A 118 -5.63 -18.79 -25.29
N ASN A 119 -4.41 -18.91 -25.80
CA ASN A 119 -4.13 -19.57 -27.07
C ASN A 119 -3.90 -21.09 -26.91
N ASP A 120 -3.40 -21.55 -25.75
CA ASP A 120 -3.28 -22.98 -25.43
C ASP A 120 -4.65 -23.64 -25.20
N SER A 121 -5.64 -22.89 -24.67
CA SER A 121 -7.01 -23.38 -24.49
C SER A 121 -7.82 -23.48 -25.79
N LYS A 122 -7.52 -22.65 -26.81
CA LYS A 122 -8.18 -22.74 -28.13
C LYS A 122 -7.57 -23.80 -29.05
N SER A 123 -6.25 -24.05 -28.96
CA SER A 123 -5.59 -25.07 -29.77
C SER A 123 -6.05 -26.51 -29.46
N LYS A 124 -6.57 -26.75 -28.24
CA LYS A 124 -7.09 -28.07 -27.86
C LYS A 124 -8.55 -28.33 -28.23
N GLU A 125 -9.35 -27.29 -28.53
CA GLU A 125 -10.74 -27.47 -28.98
C GLU A 125 -10.86 -27.62 -30.52
N ASP A 126 -10.00 -26.97 -31.29
CA ASP A 126 -10.11 -26.94 -32.76
C ASP A 126 -9.32 -28.07 -33.46
N GLY A 127 -8.61 -28.91 -32.71
CA GLY A 127 -7.79 -30.03 -33.22
C GLY A 127 -8.47 -31.41 -33.14
N VAL A 128 -9.74 -31.48 -32.77
CA VAL A 128 -10.52 -32.72 -32.72
C VAL A 128 -11.78 -32.57 -33.58
N LEU A 129 -11.58 -32.49 -34.89
CA LEU A 129 -12.57 -32.89 -35.89
C LEU A 129 -11.87 -33.71 -36.98
#